data_AF-A0A8D2J7Z3-F1
#
_entry.id   AF-A0A8D2J7Z3-F1
#
_cell.length_a   1.000
_cell.length_b   1.000
_cell.length_c   1.000
_cell.angle_alpha   90.00
_cell.angle_beta   90.00
_cell.angle_gamma   90.00
#
_symmetry.space_group_name_H-M   'P 1'
#
loop_
_entity.id
_entity.type
_entity.pdbx_description
1 polymer ?
#
loop_
_entity_poly.entity_id
_entity_poly.type
_entity_poly.pdbx_seq_one_letter_code
_entity_poly.pdbx_strand_id
1 'polypeptide(L)'
;MKPGRSAAAGTQQCFFSGRFCWFIPSLLFSVPRWIWSRESQKEIEKERKKFYRKLLLVQKELESKYHDIITENRRTVAHLELEMEKARNRTESFRKALISQTHKLVEERKTLEQERTKLEQEKQIMQYSGAASALYQSCLEKEEQWQNQATTLLKEFEGALTERQNIYCSLLLPRQQRLEIEKTLLVRAATDPVALDLGMETGLRDIFKYDTSCSNWLNTNKRQNGKLMWLYLRYWELSVELNKFKRVEKVILGKSRN
;
A
#
# COMPACT_ATOMS: atom_id res chain seq x y z
N MET A 1 2.98 -54.11 -47.77
CA MET A 1 3.09 -53.35 -49.02
C MET A 1 4.32 -53.84 -49.81
N LYS A 2 4.11 -54.56 -50.91
CA LYS A 2 5.00 -54.53 -52.10
C LYS A 2 4.37 -53.50 -53.06
N PRO A 3 5.14 -52.72 -53.84
CA PRO A 3 5.76 -53.18 -55.09
C PRO A 3 7.17 -52.55 -55.29
N GLY A 4 7.98 -52.79 -56.33
CA GLY A 4 7.80 -53.50 -57.58
C GLY A 4 9.14 -53.59 -58.32
N ARG A 5 9.27 -54.60 -59.17
CA ARG A 5 10.32 -54.72 -60.19
C ARG A 5 10.15 -53.64 -61.26
N SER A 6 11.27 -53.17 -61.80
CA SER A 6 11.60 -53.08 -63.24
C SER A 6 12.73 -52.07 -63.40
N ALA A 7 13.96 -52.51 -63.69
CA ALA A 7 14.40 -52.87 -65.04
C ALA A 7 14.24 -51.67 -65.99
N ALA A 8 15.32 -50.93 -66.11
CA ALA A 8 15.48 -49.87 -67.08
C ALA A 8 15.67 -50.44 -68.49
N ALA A 9 15.41 -49.55 -69.46
CA ALA A 9 15.82 -49.58 -70.85
C ALA A 9 14.89 -50.33 -71.83
N GLY A 10 13.79 -49.67 -72.16
CA GLY A 10 13.25 -49.66 -73.52
C GLY A 10 13.33 -48.24 -74.05
N THR A 11 14.34 -47.93 -74.86
CA THR A 11 14.29 -46.76 -75.75
C THR A 11 14.76 -47.22 -77.13
N GLN A 12 13.79 -47.74 -77.88
CA GLN A 12 13.80 -47.62 -79.33
C GLN A 12 13.41 -46.18 -79.64
N GLN A 13 14.22 -45.45 -80.39
CA GLN A 13 13.81 -45.12 -81.76
C GLN A 13 14.95 -44.50 -82.57
N CYS A 14 15.05 -45.07 -83.77
CA CYS A 14 15.88 -44.71 -84.88
C CYS A 14 15.42 -43.42 -85.55
N PHE A 15 16.29 -42.78 -86.32
CA PHE A 15 15.91 -42.34 -87.66
C PHE A 15 17.03 -42.62 -88.67
N PHE A 16 16.59 -43.10 -89.82
CA PHE A 16 17.27 -43.46 -91.07
C PHE A 16 18.31 -42.42 -91.51
N SER A 17 19.41 -42.74 -92.20
CA SER A 17 19.48 -43.41 -93.50
C SER A 17 20.94 -43.72 -93.84
N GLY A 18 21.20 -44.82 -94.58
CA GLY A 18 22.46 -44.99 -95.30
C GLY A 18 23.46 -45.98 -94.68
N ARG A 19 23.20 -47.27 -94.95
CA ARG A 19 24.13 -48.42 -94.99
C ARG A 19 25.60 -48.11 -94.69
N PHE A 20 26.07 -48.45 -93.49
CA PHE A 20 27.26 -49.28 -93.19
C PHE A 20 27.37 -49.41 -91.67
N CYS A 21 27.01 -50.58 -91.15
CA CYS A 21 27.10 -50.91 -89.73
C CYS A 21 28.52 -51.39 -89.44
N TRP A 22 29.38 -50.50 -88.93
CA TRP A 22 30.67 -50.89 -88.35
C TRP A 22 30.58 -50.79 -86.83
N PHE A 23 30.72 -51.96 -86.21
CA PHE A 23 30.93 -52.14 -84.78
C PHE A 23 32.14 -51.31 -84.34
N ILE A 24 31.93 -50.24 -83.57
CA ILE A 24 32.99 -49.66 -82.75
C ILE A 24 33.04 -50.49 -81.46
N PRO A 25 34.18 -51.14 -81.14
CA PRO A 25 34.33 -51.88 -79.89
C PRO A 25 34.07 -50.98 -78.69
N SER A 26 33.07 -51.36 -77.91
CA SER A 26 32.58 -50.72 -76.69
C SER A 26 33.54 -50.88 -75.50
N LEU A 27 34.83 -50.52 -75.65
CA LEU A 27 35.83 -50.85 -74.63
C LEU A 27 36.87 -49.78 -74.24
N LEU A 28 36.70 -48.50 -74.63
CA LEU A 28 37.68 -47.46 -74.22
C LEU A 28 37.10 -46.14 -73.67
N PHE A 29 35.95 -46.18 -72.99
CA PHE A 29 35.48 -45.06 -72.14
C PHE A 29 35.30 -45.41 -70.65
N SER A 30 35.85 -46.54 -70.20
CA SER A 30 35.66 -47.02 -68.83
C SER A 30 36.70 -46.50 -67.82
N VAL A 31 37.85 -46.00 -68.30
CA VAL A 31 38.98 -45.66 -67.41
C VAL A 31 38.85 -44.27 -66.75
N PRO A 32 38.41 -43.19 -67.44
CA PRO A 32 38.25 -41.89 -66.78
C PRO A 32 37.14 -41.92 -65.72
N ARG A 33 36.06 -42.67 -65.97
CA ARG A 33 34.89 -42.77 -65.07
C ARG A 33 35.17 -43.56 -63.79
N TRP A 34 36.02 -44.59 -63.85
CA TRP A 34 36.40 -45.38 -62.68
C TRP A 34 37.37 -44.63 -61.76
N ILE A 35 38.34 -43.90 -62.32
CA ILE A 35 39.28 -43.06 -61.55
C ILE A 35 38.53 -41.88 -60.90
N TRP A 36 37.63 -41.20 -61.64
CA TRP A 36 36.78 -40.14 -61.08
C TRP A 36 35.78 -40.66 -60.04
N SER A 37 35.19 -41.84 -60.26
CA SER A 37 34.30 -42.47 -59.27
C SER A 37 35.04 -42.86 -58.00
N ARG A 38 36.31 -43.27 -58.09
CA ARG A 38 37.12 -43.66 -56.92
C ARG A 38 37.55 -42.44 -56.11
N GLU A 39 37.98 -41.35 -56.75
CA GLU A 39 38.35 -40.12 -56.04
C GLU A 39 37.11 -39.42 -55.46
N SER A 40 36.00 -39.41 -56.21
CA SER A 40 34.69 -38.95 -55.71
C SER A 40 34.19 -39.79 -54.51
N GLN A 41 34.36 -41.12 -54.53
CA GLN A 41 34.01 -41.97 -53.39
C GLN A 41 34.85 -41.65 -52.15
N LYS A 42 36.16 -41.38 -52.30
CA LYS A 42 37.02 -40.97 -51.18
C LYS A 42 36.61 -39.61 -50.62
N GLU A 43 36.25 -38.64 -51.48
CA GLU A 43 35.75 -37.34 -51.05
C GLU A 43 34.42 -37.47 -50.31
N ILE A 44 33.49 -38.29 -50.83
CA ILE A 44 32.22 -38.61 -50.17
C ILE A 44 32.46 -39.28 -48.81
N GLU A 45 33.40 -40.22 -48.72
CA GLU A 45 33.73 -40.87 -47.44
C GLU A 45 34.39 -39.90 -46.46
N LYS A 46 35.24 -38.98 -46.93
CA LYS A 46 35.87 -37.95 -46.11
C LYS A 46 34.82 -36.99 -45.55
N GLU A 47 33.89 -36.53 -46.38
CA GLU A 47 32.79 -35.67 -45.96
C GLU A 47 31.79 -36.40 -45.06
N ARG A 48 31.48 -37.68 -45.34
CA ARG A 48 30.69 -38.51 -44.42
C ARG A 48 31.37 -38.63 -43.05
N LYS A 49 32.66 -38.92 -43.00
CA LYS A 49 33.44 -38.99 -41.74
C LYS A 49 33.48 -37.65 -41.01
N LYS A 50 33.51 -36.52 -41.72
CA LYS A 50 33.40 -35.19 -41.11
C LYS A 50 31.98 -34.93 -40.58
N PHE A 51 30.95 -35.29 -41.32
CA PHE A 51 29.56 -35.16 -40.92
C PHE A 51 29.24 -36.01 -39.68
N TYR A 52 29.62 -37.28 -39.66
CA TYR A 52 29.44 -38.13 -38.47
C TYR A 52 30.19 -37.60 -37.26
N ARG A 53 31.41 -37.08 -37.43
CA ARG A 53 32.15 -36.41 -36.35
C ARG A 53 31.39 -35.20 -35.80
N LYS A 54 30.87 -34.35 -36.68
CA LYS A 54 30.04 -33.20 -36.28
C LYS A 54 28.77 -33.65 -35.56
N LEU A 55 28.08 -34.68 -36.06
CA LEU A 55 26.87 -35.21 -35.45
C LEU A 55 27.13 -35.72 -34.03
N LEU A 56 28.20 -36.50 -33.83
CA LEU A 56 28.58 -37.02 -32.51
C LEU A 56 28.96 -35.90 -31.53
N LEU A 57 29.64 -34.85 -32.02
CA LEU A 57 29.95 -33.67 -31.20
C LEU A 57 28.67 -32.94 -30.76
N VAL A 58 27.75 -32.70 -31.69
CA VAL A 58 26.46 -32.06 -31.42
C VAL A 58 25.63 -32.89 -30.45
N GLN A 59 25.60 -34.21 -30.62
CA GLN A 59 24.90 -35.12 -29.70
C GLN A 59 25.48 -35.05 -28.28
N LYS A 60 26.81 -35.14 -28.15
CA LYS A 60 27.48 -35.07 -26.83
C LYS A 60 27.27 -33.71 -26.16
N GLU A 61 27.30 -32.62 -26.93
CA GLU A 61 27.03 -31.28 -26.41
C GLU A 61 25.58 -31.14 -25.93
N LEU A 62 24.62 -31.66 -26.68
CA LEU A 62 23.21 -31.66 -26.30
C LEU A 62 22.96 -32.49 -25.04
N GLU A 63 23.57 -33.68 -24.95
CA GLU A 63 23.50 -34.52 -23.75
C GLU A 63 24.11 -33.82 -22.53
N SER A 64 25.27 -33.16 -22.68
CA SER A 64 25.87 -32.35 -21.60
C SER A 64 24.92 -31.25 -21.15
N LYS A 65 24.41 -30.44 -22.10
CA LYS A 65 23.47 -29.34 -21.80
C LYS A 65 22.21 -29.85 -21.10
N TYR A 66 21.69 -30.99 -21.52
CA TYR A 66 20.52 -31.59 -20.89
C TYR A 66 20.80 -32.03 -19.45
N HIS A 67 21.95 -32.65 -19.20
CA HIS A 67 22.38 -33.00 -17.84
C HIS A 67 22.58 -31.75 -16.98
N ASP A 68 23.24 -30.72 -17.51
CA ASP A 68 23.45 -29.46 -16.81
C ASP A 68 22.10 -28.83 -16.43
N ILE A 69 21.16 -28.72 -17.39
CA ILE A 69 19.80 -28.21 -17.15
C ILE A 69 19.06 -29.02 -16.10
N ILE A 70 19.13 -30.36 -16.12
CA ILE A 70 18.49 -31.19 -15.09
C ILE A 70 19.09 -30.92 -13.71
N THR A 71 20.42 -30.85 -13.62
CA THR A 71 21.08 -30.63 -12.33
C THR A 71 20.79 -29.23 -11.79
N GLU A 72 20.76 -28.22 -12.65
CA GLU A 72 20.38 -26.86 -12.30
C GLU A 72 18.91 -26.80 -11.86
N ASN A 73 17.99 -27.39 -12.63
CA ASN A 73 16.58 -27.46 -12.27
C ASN A 73 16.34 -28.18 -10.94
N ARG A 74 17.09 -29.25 -10.64
CA ARG A 74 16.99 -29.92 -9.33
C ARG A 74 17.44 -29.01 -8.20
N ARG A 75 18.49 -28.21 -8.40
CA ARG A 75 18.97 -27.24 -7.42
C ARG A 75 17.97 -26.11 -7.21
N THR A 76 17.38 -25.58 -8.29
CA THR A 76 16.40 -24.50 -8.21
C THR A 76 15.11 -24.98 -7.55
N VAL A 77 14.62 -26.18 -7.87
CA VAL A 77 13.46 -26.78 -7.21
C VAL A 77 13.71 -26.97 -5.72
N ALA A 78 14.84 -27.57 -5.32
CA ALA A 78 15.16 -27.75 -3.90
C ALA A 78 15.28 -26.42 -3.15
N HIS A 79 15.83 -25.39 -3.81
CA HIS A 79 15.91 -24.04 -3.25
C HIS A 79 14.51 -23.42 -3.06
N LEU A 80 13.65 -23.51 -4.07
CA LEU A 80 12.29 -22.98 -4.01
C LEU A 80 11.44 -23.70 -2.96
N GLU A 81 11.56 -25.02 -2.85
CA GLU A 81 10.88 -25.81 -1.79
C GLU A 81 11.30 -25.35 -0.40
N LEU A 82 12.60 -25.12 -0.17
CA LEU A 82 13.10 -24.59 1.09
C LEU A 82 12.54 -23.19 1.39
N GLU A 83 12.49 -22.31 0.40
CA GLU A 83 11.96 -20.96 0.56
C GLU A 83 10.46 -20.98 0.85
N MET A 84 9.69 -21.84 0.19
CA MET A 84 8.27 -22.02 0.47
C MET A 84 8.06 -22.50 1.91
N GLU A 85 8.86 -23.45 2.38
CA GLU A 85 8.75 -23.97 3.75
C GLU A 85 9.11 -22.90 4.78
N LYS A 86 10.14 -22.08 4.52
CA LYS A 86 10.47 -20.92 5.36
C LYS A 86 9.34 -19.89 5.38
N ALA A 87 8.74 -19.59 4.24
CA ALA A 87 7.63 -18.66 4.13
C ALA A 87 6.39 -19.15 4.88
N ARG A 88 6.09 -20.46 4.77
CA ARG A 88 5.00 -21.11 5.50
C ARG A 88 5.22 -21.01 7.02
N ASN A 89 6.40 -21.38 7.50
CA ASN A 89 6.76 -21.30 8.92
C ASN A 89 6.68 -19.85 9.46
N ARG A 90 7.15 -18.87 8.68
CA ARG A 90 6.98 -17.44 9.03
C ARG A 90 5.50 -17.08 9.15
N THR A 91 4.69 -17.45 8.18
CA THR A 91 3.25 -17.16 8.17
C THR A 91 2.54 -17.78 9.39
N GLU A 92 2.86 -19.02 9.73
CA GLU A 92 2.31 -19.68 10.92
C GLU A 92 2.77 -19.00 12.22
N SER A 93 4.05 -18.58 12.29
CA SER A 93 4.57 -17.85 13.44
C SER A 93 3.86 -16.50 13.64
N PHE A 94 3.65 -15.74 12.55
CA PHE A 94 2.91 -14.49 12.58
C PHE A 94 1.46 -14.70 12.99
N ARG A 95 0.80 -15.74 12.44
CA ARG A 95 -0.57 -16.10 12.82
C ARG A 95 -0.67 -16.39 14.32
N LYS A 96 0.25 -17.16 14.89
CA LYS A 96 0.28 -17.47 16.33
C LYS A 96 0.50 -16.21 17.18
N ALA A 97 1.46 -15.36 16.80
CA ALA A 97 1.71 -14.09 17.47
C ALA A 97 0.47 -13.18 17.45
N LEU A 98 -0.21 -13.09 16.30
CA LEU A 98 -1.41 -12.29 16.14
C LEU A 98 -2.56 -12.80 17.01
N ILE A 99 -2.76 -14.12 17.09
CA ILE A 99 -3.76 -14.73 17.97
C ILE A 99 -3.46 -14.42 19.44
N SER A 100 -2.20 -14.53 19.85
CA SER A 100 -1.77 -14.21 21.23
C SER A 100 -2.01 -12.75 21.57
N GLN A 101 -1.64 -11.82 20.67
CA GLN A 101 -1.91 -10.40 20.85
C GLN A 101 -3.41 -10.11 20.92
N THR A 102 -4.20 -10.73 20.04
CA THR A 102 -5.66 -10.59 20.04
C THR A 102 -6.24 -11.06 21.37
N HIS A 103 -5.82 -12.21 21.87
CA HIS A 103 -6.27 -12.73 23.17
C HIS A 103 -5.91 -11.77 24.31
N LYS A 104 -4.68 -11.23 24.32
CA LYS A 104 -4.24 -10.26 25.32
C LYS A 104 -5.13 -9.01 25.31
N LEU A 105 -5.40 -8.44 24.14
CA LEU A 105 -6.26 -7.27 23.99
C LEU A 105 -7.70 -7.55 24.42
N VAL A 106 -8.22 -8.75 24.16
CA VAL A 106 -9.56 -9.15 24.60
C VAL A 106 -9.63 -9.24 26.12
N GLU A 107 -8.60 -9.80 26.78
CA GLU A 107 -8.56 -9.85 28.24
C GLU A 107 -8.40 -8.45 28.85
N GLU A 108 -7.51 -7.61 28.32
CA GLU A 108 -7.38 -6.21 28.75
C GLU A 108 -8.72 -5.46 28.61
N ARG A 109 -9.41 -5.63 27.49
CA ARG A 109 -10.73 -5.06 27.28
C ARG A 109 -11.74 -5.53 28.33
N LYS A 110 -11.78 -6.83 28.66
CA LYS A 110 -12.65 -7.36 29.71
C LYS A 110 -12.33 -6.74 31.06
N THR A 111 -11.04 -6.60 31.41
CA THR A 111 -10.63 -5.97 32.68
C THR A 111 -11.05 -4.51 32.75
N LEU A 112 -10.86 -3.75 31.68
CA LEU A 112 -11.28 -2.35 31.60
C LEU A 112 -12.82 -2.20 31.66
N GLU A 113 -13.56 -3.09 31.00
CA GLU A 113 -15.03 -3.12 31.09
C GLU A 113 -15.51 -3.42 32.52
N GLN A 114 -14.81 -4.31 33.25
CA GLN A 114 -15.10 -4.58 34.66
C GLN A 114 -14.76 -3.39 35.56
N GLU A 115 -13.61 -2.73 35.36
CA GLU A 115 -13.23 -1.53 36.11
C GLU A 115 -14.24 -0.40 35.86
N ARG A 116 -14.65 -0.20 34.60
CA ARG A 116 -15.66 0.79 34.25
C ARG A 116 -16.99 0.51 34.94
N THR A 117 -17.46 -0.75 34.97
CA THR A 117 -18.74 -1.07 35.62
C THR A 117 -18.66 -0.88 37.13
N LYS A 118 -17.54 -1.24 37.78
CA LYS A 118 -17.29 -0.94 39.19
C LYS A 118 -17.31 0.55 39.49
N LEU A 119 -16.60 1.35 38.69
CA LEU A 119 -16.58 2.81 38.83
C LEU A 119 -17.96 3.42 38.63
N GLU A 120 -18.75 2.93 37.68
CA GLU A 120 -20.12 3.42 37.47
C GLU A 120 -21.03 3.06 38.66
N GLN A 121 -20.87 1.88 39.26
CA GLN A 121 -21.58 1.49 40.47
C GLN A 121 -21.17 2.34 41.69
N GLU A 122 -19.87 2.56 41.90
CA GLU A 122 -19.36 3.43 42.96
C GLU A 122 -19.86 4.86 42.80
N LYS A 123 -19.86 5.38 41.56
CA LYS A 123 -20.46 6.67 41.21
C LYS A 123 -21.95 6.71 41.56
N GLN A 124 -22.73 5.70 41.19
CA GLN A 124 -24.15 5.63 41.54
C GLN A 124 -24.37 5.62 43.05
N ILE A 125 -23.63 4.81 43.81
CA ILE A 125 -23.74 4.75 45.27
C ILE A 125 -23.39 6.10 45.90
N MET A 126 -22.32 6.76 45.44
CA MET A 126 -21.96 8.10 45.89
C MET A 126 -22.99 9.16 45.49
N GLN A 127 -23.65 9.02 44.34
CA GLN A 127 -24.71 9.92 43.88
C GLN A 127 -26.00 9.80 44.70
N TYR A 128 -26.22 8.73 45.48
CA TYR A 128 -27.43 8.56 46.28
C TYR A 128 -27.22 8.63 47.79
N SER A 129 -25.99 8.88 48.26
CA SER A 129 -25.67 8.91 49.70
C SER A 129 -25.24 10.30 50.21
N GLY A 130 -26.05 10.85 51.14
CA GLY A 130 -25.66 11.92 52.07
C GLY A 130 -25.47 13.33 51.48
N ALA A 131 -24.92 14.22 52.32
CA ALA A 131 -24.70 15.63 52.00
C ALA A 131 -23.61 15.85 50.93
N ALA A 132 -22.67 14.90 50.79
CA ALA A 132 -21.64 14.94 49.75
C ALA A 132 -22.23 14.76 48.34
N SER A 133 -23.27 13.93 48.20
CA SER A 133 -24.00 13.76 46.95
C SER A 133 -24.69 15.05 46.49
N ALA A 134 -25.45 15.71 47.36
CA ALA A 134 -26.17 16.94 47.01
C ALA A 134 -25.21 18.06 46.55
N LEU A 135 -24.03 18.14 47.17
CA LEU A 135 -22.97 19.05 46.75
C LEU A 135 -22.38 18.66 45.39
N TYR A 136 -22.14 17.37 45.16
CA TYR A 136 -21.65 16.87 43.88
C TYR A 136 -22.62 17.17 42.74
N GLN A 137 -23.92 16.93 42.93
CA GLN A 137 -24.95 17.24 41.94
C GLN A 137 -25.06 18.74 41.66
N SER A 138 -25.06 19.58 42.71
CA SER A 138 -25.08 21.03 42.53
C SER A 138 -23.84 21.55 41.79
N CYS A 139 -22.66 20.94 42.00
CA CYS A 139 -21.46 21.28 41.24
C CYS A 139 -21.54 20.81 39.79
N LEU A 140 -22.07 19.61 39.55
CA LEU A 140 -22.28 19.10 38.20
C LEU A 140 -23.24 19.96 37.39
N GLU A 141 -24.34 20.41 37.97
CA GLU A 141 -25.31 21.30 37.30
C GLU A 141 -24.65 22.64 36.90
N LYS A 142 -23.87 23.24 37.79
CA LYS A 142 -23.14 24.49 37.49
C LYS A 142 -22.10 24.29 36.39
N GLU A 143 -21.38 23.17 36.41
CA GLU A 143 -20.39 22.85 35.37
C GLU A 143 -21.04 22.48 34.04
N GLU A 144 -22.23 21.87 34.05
CA GLU A 144 -23.01 21.62 32.84
C GLU A 144 -23.48 22.93 32.21
N GLN A 145 -23.96 23.89 33.01
CA GLN A 145 -24.30 25.23 32.53
C GLN A 145 -23.10 25.94 31.91
N TRP A 146 -21.93 25.92 32.59
CA TRP A 146 -20.70 26.48 32.07
C TRP A 146 -20.25 25.78 30.77
N GLN A 147 -20.34 24.46 30.70
CA GLN A 147 -20.01 23.67 29.52
C GLN A 147 -20.91 24.03 28.32
N ASN A 148 -22.21 24.24 28.56
CA ASN A 148 -23.15 24.66 27.52
C ASN A 148 -22.83 26.07 27.00
N GLN A 149 -22.46 26.99 27.90
CA GLN A 149 -21.99 28.33 27.54
C GLN A 149 -20.69 28.25 26.72
N ALA A 150 -19.71 27.46 27.16
CA ALA A 150 -18.45 27.26 26.46
C ALA A 150 -18.63 26.65 25.08
N THR A 151 -19.50 25.65 24.96
CA THR A 151 -19.80 25.01 23.67
C THR A 151 -20.46 25.98 22.69
N THR A 152 -21.39 26.80 23.18
CA THR A 152 -22.04 27.84 22.37
C THR A 152 -21.02 28.88 21.91
N LEU A 153 -20.18 29.35 22.84
CA LEU A 153 -19.12 30.29 22.54
C LEU A 153 -18.15 29.74 21.50
N LEU A 154 -17.68 28.50 21.66
CA LEU A 154 -16.75 27.87 20.70
C LEU A 154 -17.35 27.74 19.31
N LYS A 155 -18.65 27.45 19.18
CA LYS A 155 -19.34 27.42 17.88
C LYS A 155 -19.38 28.80 17.22
N GLU A 156 -19.59 29.86 18.00
CA GLU A 156 -19.57 31.22 17.48
C GLU A 156 -18.17 31.63 17.02
N PHE A 157 -17.13 31.27 17.80
CA PHE A 157 -15.73 31.46 17.39
C PHE A 157 -15.36 30.62 16.17
N GLU A 158 -15.82 29.36 16.06
CA GLU A 158 -15.65 28.53 14.86
C GLU A 158 -16.23 29.22 13.62
N GLY A 159 -17.46 29.73 13.71
CA GLY A 159 -18.12 30.43 12.61
C GLY A 159 -17.35 31.67 12.16
N ALA A 160 -16.93 32.50 13.13
CA ALA A 160 -16.17 33.72 12.85
C ALA A 160 -14.78 33.43 12.28
N LEU A 161 -14.06 32.44 12.81
CA LEU A 161 -12.76 32.00 12.30
C LEU A 161 -12.87 31.41 10.89
N THR A 162 -13.94 30.64 10.64
CA THR A 162 -14.21 30.09 9.30
C THR A 162 -14.43 31.22 8.30
N GLU A 163 -15.20 32.24 8.65
CA GLU A 163 -15.44 33.39 7.75
C GLU A 163 -14.18 34.24 7.57
N ARG A 164 -13.43 34.49 8.66
CA ARG A 164 -12.10 35.12 8.58
C ARG A 164 -11.20 34.40 7.60
N GLN A 165 -11.12 33.07 7.68
CA GLN A 165 -10.24 32.27 6.84
C GLN A 165 -10.74 32.21 5.38
N ASN A 166 -12.06 32.20 5.18
CA ASN A 166 -12.67 32.33 3.87
C ASN A 166 -12.29 33.67 3.19
N ILE A 167 -12.33 34.78 3.93
CA ILE A 167 -11.89 36.08 3.44
C ILE A 167 -10.38 36.08 3.17
N TYR A 168 -9.57 35.48 4.06
CA TYR A 168 -8.12 35.38 3.88
C TYR A 168 -7.74 34.64 2.59
N CYS A 169 -8.44 33.54 2.29
CA CYS A 169 -8.16 32.70 1.12
C CYS A 169 -8.85 33.17 -0.17
N SER A 170 -9.79 34.11 -0.09
CA SER A 170 -10.47 34.67 -1.25
C SER A 170 -9.68 35.84 -1.85
N LEU A 171 -9.63 35.88 -3.18
CA LEU A 171 -9.08 37.02 -3.92
C LEU A 171 -10.07 38.19 -4.04
N LEU A 172 -11.37 37.93 -3.84
CA LEU A 172 -12.45 38.88 -4.11
C LEU A 172 -12.93 39.60 -2.84
N LEU A 173 -12.74 39.00 -1.66
CA LEU A 173 -13.30 39.53 -0.42
C LEU A 173 -12.40 40.63 0.18
N PRO A 174 -12.98 41.73 0.72
CA PRO A 174 -12.19 42.85 1.24
C PRO A 174 -11.36 42.48 2.47
N ARG A 175 -10.07 42.86 2.47
CA ARG A 175 -9.17 42.68 3.63
C ARG A 175 -9.68 43.39 4.90
N GLN A 176 -10.41 44.49 4.75
CA GLN A 176 -10.94 45.24 5.89
C GLN A 176 -11.94 44.41 6.72
N GLN A 177 -12.78 43.61 6.06
CA GLN A 177 -13.75 42.73 6.74
C GLN A 177 -13.02 41.67 7.59
N ARG A 178 -11.90 41.14 7.09
CA ARG A 178 -11.05 40.21 7.86
C ARG A 178 -10.55 40.84 9.15
N LEU A 179 -10.03 42.07 9.06
CA LEU A 179 -9.47 42.79 10.22
C LEU A 179 -10.54 43.13 11.27
N GLU A 180 -11.76 43.42 10.83
CA GLU A 180 -12.89 43.67 11.73
C GLU A 180 -13.28 42.40 12.52
N ILE A 181 -13.32 41.24 11.86
CA ILE A 181 -13.55 39.96 12.51
C ILE A 181 -12.42 39.66 13.52
N GLU A 182 -11.16 39.84 13.13
CA GLU A 182 -10.00 39.60 14.00
C GLU A 182 -10.06 40.47 15.27
N LYS A 183 -10.38 41.77 15.14
CA LYS A 183 -10.56 42.67 16.28
C LYS A 183 -11.70 42.24 17.19
N THR A 184 -12.86 41.91 16.60
CA THR A 184 -14.05 41.48 17.35
C THR A 184 -13.77 40.22 18.15
N LEU A 185 -13.07 39.25 17.56
CA LEU A 185 -12.70 38.00 18.23
C LEU A 185 -11.73 38.25 19.40
N LEU A 186 -10.74 39.12 19.23
CA LEU A 186 -9.79 39.45 20.30
C LEU A 186 -10.46 40.18 21.47
N VAL A 187 -11.30 41.18 21.18
CA VAL A 187 -12.06 41.89 22.22
C VAL A 187 -12.90 40.88 23.00
N ARG A 188 -13.66 40.04 22.28
CA ARG A 188 -14.51 39.05 22.92
C ARG A 188 -13.71 38.04 23.73
N ALA A 189 -12.56 37.59 23.24
CA ALA A 189 -11.71 36.65 23.97
C ALA A 189 -11.11 37.24 25.25
N ALA A 190 -10.93 38.56 25.30
CA ALA A 190 -10.44 39.28 26.47
C ALA A 190 -11.54 39.70 27.46
N THR A 191 -12.81 39.73 27.04
CA THR A 191 -13.94 40.17 27.88
C THR A 191 -14.84 39.02 28.34
N ASP A 192 -14.98 37.96 27.53
CA ASP A 192 -15.84 36.83 27.86
C ASP A 192 -15.17 35.95 28.93
N PRO A 193 -15.84 35.70 30.07
CA PRO A 193 -15.24 34.95 31.18
C PRO A 193 -14.86 33.52 30.79
N VAL A 194 -15.61 32.89 29.87
CA VAL A 194 -15.32 31.53 29.41
C VAL A 194 -14.12 31.55 28.47
N ALA A 195 -14.01 32.55 27.59
CA ALA A 195 -12.85 32.69 26.72
C ALA A 195 -11.56 32.99 27.49
N LEU A 196 -11.66 33.78 28.57
CA LEU A 196 -10.57 34.05 29.50
C LEU A 196 -10.11 32.77 30.21
N ASP A 197 -11.05 31.99 30.74
CA ASP A 197 -10.78 30.70 31.38
C ASP A 197 -10.10 29.70 30.43
N LEU A 198 -10.42 29.76 29.14
CA LEU A 198 -9.82 28.92 28.09
C LEU A 198 -8.53 29.51 27.51
N GLY A 199 -8.13 30.71 27.92
CA GLY A 199 -6.95 31.39 27.38
C GLY A 199 -7.00 31.61 25.87
N MET A 200 -8.19 31.91 25.32
CA MET A 200 -8.40 31.94 23.88
C MET A 200 -7.64 33.08 23.18
N GLU A 201 -7.41 34.20 23.87
CA GLU A 201 -6.78 35.40 23.28
C GLU A 201 -5.40 35.10 22.68
N THR A 202 -4.55 34.36 23.41
CA THR A 202 -3.21 33.99 22.95
C THR A 202 -3.28 33.09 21.72
N GLY A 203 -4.15 32.08 21.74
CA GLY A 203 -4.36 31.20 20.60
C GLY A 203 -4.90 31.92 19.36
N LEU A 204 -5.78 32.91 19.53
CA LEU A 204 -6.25 33.74 18.42
C LEU A 204 -5.13 34.57 17.80
N ARG A 205 -4.25 35.15 18.62
CA ARG A 205 -3.07 35.87 18.12
C ARG A 205 -2.16 34.97 17.30
N ASP A 206 -1.97 33.73 17.74
CA ASP A 206 -1.19 32.73 17.00
C ASP A 206 -1.87 32.35 15.68
N ILE A 207 -3.18 32.09 15.68
CA ILE A 207 -3.95 31.79 14.47
C ILE A 207 -3.81 32.93 13.46
N PHE A 208 -4.04 34.18 13.87
CA PHE A 208 -4.01 35.31 12.94
C PHE A 208 -2.65 35.54 12.33
N LYS A 209 -1.59 35.24 13.08
CA LYS A 209 -0.20 35.39 12.66
C LYS A 209 0.28 34.26 11.77
N TYR A 210 -0.09 33.01 12.06
CA TYR A 210 0.54 31.84 11.46
C TYR A 210 -0.38 30.99 10.57
N ASP A 211 -1.71 31.13 10.64
CA ASP A 211 -2.62 30.33 9.82
C ASP A 211 -2.77 30.88 8.40
N THR A 212 -1.88 30.41 7.53
CA THR A 212 -1.79 30.81 6.12
C THR A 212 -2.33 29.74 5.16
N SER A 213 -2.85 28.62 5.69
CA SER A 213 -3.29 27.50 4.87
C SER A 213 -4.61 27.81 4.14
N CYS A 214 -4.59 27.68 2.82
CA CYS A 214 -5.76 27.80 1.97
C CYS A 214 -5.93 26.54 1.12
N SER A 215 -7.18 26.13 0.96
CA SER A 215 -7.56 25.07 0.03
C SER A 215 -7.54 25.58 -1.41
N ASN A 216 -7.74 24.68 -2.38
CA ASN A 216 -7.77 25.02 -3.80
C ASN A 216 -8.92 26.00 -4.13
N TRP A 217 -8.73 26.80 -5.18
CA TRP A 217 -9.66 27.84 -5.66
C TRP A 217 -11.10 27.36 -5.96
N LEU A 218 -11.32 26.08 -6.24
CA LEU A 218 -12.64 25.46 -6.44
C LEU A 218 -13.26 24.92 -5.15
N ASN A 219 -12.73 25.27 -3.98
CA ASN A 219 -13.18 24.68 -2.73
C ASN A 219 -14.62 25.09 -2.37
N THR A 220 -15.52 24.12 -2.40
CA THR A 220 -16.90 24.25 -1.93
C THR A 220 -17.03 24.12 -0.41
N ASN A 221 -16.04 23.53 0.26
CA ASN A 221 -16.07 23.24 1.69
C ASN A 221 -15.14 24.17 2.47
N LYS A 222 -15.70 25.25 3.04
CA LYS A 222 -14.97 26.25 3.85
C LYS A 222 -14.09 25.64 4.96
N ARG A 223 -14.40 24.43 5.45
CA ARG A 223 -13.61 23.72 6.48
C ARG A 223 -12.23 23.25 6.02
N GLN A 224 -11.96 23.26 4.72
CA GLN A 224 -10.63 22.93 4.19
C GLN A 224 -9.65 24.11 4.26
N ASN A 225 -10.16 25.32 4.54
CA ASN A 225 -9.31 26.49 4.77
C ASN A 225 -8.85 26.54 6.22
N GLY A 226 -7.62 26.97 6.43
CA GLY A 226 -6.99 26.98 7.74
C GLY A 226 -6.55 25.58 8.17
N LYS A 227 -5.52 25.52 8.99
CA LYS A 227 -5.09 24.29 9.67
C LYS A 227 -4.90 24.54 11.15
N LEU A 228 -4.28 25.67 11.47
CA LEU A 228 -3.97 26.04 12.83
C LEU A 228 -5.24 26.39 13.61
N MET A 229 -6.20 27.09 13.00
CA MET A 229 -7.48 27.42 13.66
C MET A 229 -8.24 26.17 14.11
N TRP A 230 -8.22 25.10 13.31
CA TRP A 230 -8.89 23.84 13.65
C TRP A 230 -8.20 23.12 14.80
N LEU A 231 -6.87 23.21 14.87
CA LEU A 231 -6.09 22.65 15.97
C LEU A 231 -6.40 23.38 17.29
N TYR A 232 -6.45 24.72 17.28
CA TYR A 232 -6.82 25.49 18.47
C TYR A 232 -8.27 25.28 18.88
N LEU A 233 -9.22 25.25 17.94
CA LEU A 233 -10.62 24.93 18.24
C LEU A 233 -10.73 23.56 18.90
N ARG A 234 -10.05 22.55 18.36
CA ARG A 234 -10.04 21.21 18.95
C ARG A 234 -9.39 21.19 20.34
N TYR A 235 -8.31 21.95 20.52
CA TYR A 235 -7.66 22.12 21.82
C TYR A 235 -8.61 22.75 22.85
N TRP A 236 -9.35 23.79 22.48
CA TRP A 236 -10.30 24.44 23.37
C TRP A 236 -11.50 23.55 23.69
N GLU A 237 -12.04 22.80 22.72
CA GLU A 237 -13.09 21.79 22.96
C GLU A 237 -12.64 20.76 24.00
N LEU A 238 -11.44 20.19 23.84
CA LEU A 238 -10.88 19.23 24.79
C LEU A 238 -10.62 19.88 26.16
N SER A 239 -10.23 21.16 26.19
CA SER A 239 -10.02 21.91 27.43
C SER A 239 -11.32 22.12 28.19
N VAL A 240 -12.44 22.36 27.49
CA VAL A 240 -13.79 22.43 28.09
C VAL A 240 -14.17 21.09 28.73
N GLU A 241 -14.00 19.97 28.01
CA GLU A 241 -14.31 18.63 28.53
C GLU A 241 -13.46 18.29 29.77
N LEU A 242 -12.15 18.59 29.72
CA LEU A 242 -11.22 18.36 30.82
C LEU A 242 -11.56 19.22 32.05
N ASN A 243 -11.89 20.49 31.83
CA ASN A 243 -12.13 21.44 32.91
C ASN A 243 -13.35 21.08 33.75
N LYS A 244 -14.39 20.47 33.15
CA LYS A 244 -15.54 19.92 33.89
C LYS A 244 -15.08 18.98 35.00
N PHE A 245 -14.25 18.00 34.68
CA PHE A 245 -13.79 17.01 35.66
C PHE A 245 -12.83 17.63 36.66
N LYS A 246 -11.90 18.49 36.21
CA LYS A 246 -10.94 19.15 37.11
C LYS A 246 -11.61 20.07 38.14
N ARG A 247 -12.66 20.81 37.75
CA ARG A 247 -13.39 21.70 38.66
C ARG A 247 -14.19 20.91 39.68
N VAL A 248 -14.88 19.87 39.25
CA VAL A 248 -15.59 18.94 40.13
C VAL A 248 -14.63 18.28 41.12
N GLU A 249 -13.49 17.77 40.65
CA GLU A 249 -12.46 17.17 41.48
C GLU A 249 -11.91 18.15 42.53
N LYS A 250 -11.59 19.39 42.13
CA LYS A 250 -11.11 20.43 43.05
C LYS A 250 -12.12 20.72 44.17
N VAL A 251 -13.41 20.78 43.86
CA VAL A 251 -14.44 21.05 44.87
C VAL A 251 -14.57 19.90 45.85
N ILE A 252 -14.52 18.65 45.37
CA ILE A 252 -14.60 17.45 46.22
C ILE A 252 -13.36 17.33 47.11
N LEU A 253 -12.15 17.41 46.53
CA LEU A 253 -10.89 17.27 47.27
C LEU A 253 -10.61 18.46 48.19
N GLY A 254 -11.01 19.67 47.80
CA GLY A 254 -10.87 20.88 48.62
C GLY A 254 -11.72 20.83 49.89
N LYS A 255 -12.84 20.10 49.87
CA LYS A 255 -13.70 19.90 51.06
C LYS A 255 -13.25 18.77 51.96
N SER A 256 -12.49 17.80 51.47
CA SER A 256 -11.93 16.70 52.28
C SER A 256 -10.75 17.12 53.17
N ARG A 257 -10.22 18.34 52.99
CA ARG A 257 -9.05 18.86 53.72
C ARG A 257 -9.38 19.95 54.76
N ASN A 258 -10.65 20.33 54.89
CA ASN A 258 -11.16 21.23 55.93
C ASN A 258 -12.07 20.45 56.87
#